data_AF-E2ZGG2-F1
#
_entry.id   AF-E2ZGG2-F1
#
_cell.length_a   1.000
_cell.length_b   1.000
_cell.length_c   1.000
_cell.angle_alpha   90.00
_cell.angle_beta   90.00
_cell.angle_gamma   90.00
#
_symmetry.space_group_name_H-M   'P 1'
#
loop_
_entity.id
_entity.type
_entity.pdbx_description
1 polymer ?
#
loop_
_entity_poly.entity_id
_entity_poly.type
_entity_poly.pdbx_seq_one_letter_code
_entity_poly.pdbx_strand_id
1 'polypeptide(L)' 'HRPVLYNTMLLNGSLYPHLMEVEQTAENRMQQTMAQLLKQTPAPDKESQQMAWVQHMNSLKAQAEELVLTELIYS' A
#
# COMPACT_ATOMS: atom_id res chain seq x y z
N HIS A 1 16.92 9.62 1.49
CA HIS A 1 17.82 8.49 1.86
C HIS A 1 18.65 8.85 3.09
N ARG A 2 18.45 8.15 4.23
CA ARG A 2 19.21 8.35 5.49
C ARG A 2 20.12 7.14 5.78
N PRO A 3 21.22 6.94 5.04
CA PRO A 3 22.07 5.74 5.15
C PRO A 3 22.70 5.54 6.54
N VAL A 4 22.95 6.63 7.29
CA VAL A 4 23.46 6.55 8.67
C VAL A 4 22.44 5.90 9.60
N LEU A 5 21.14 6.23 9.46
CA LEU A 5 20.07 5.69 10.30
C LEU A 5 19.87 4.18 10.06
N TYR A 6 19.88 3.76 8.80
CA TYR A 6 19.80 2.33 8.44
C TYR A 6 20.99 1.54 8.97
N ASN A 7 22.21 2.07 8.84
CA ASN A 7 23.41 1.42 9.39
C ASN A 7 23.35 1.33 10.92
N THR A 8 22.89 2.36 11.61
CA THR A 8 22.73 2.32 13.08
C THR A 8 21.67 1.30 13.51
N MET A 9 20.53 1.22 12.81
CA MET A 9 19.49 0.22 13.10
C MET A 9 19.93 -1.21 12.80
N LEU A 10 20.73 -1.41 11.74
CA LEU A 10 21.32 -2.71 11.41
C LEU A 10 22.27 -3.17 12.51
N LEU A 11 23.16 -2.27 12.96
CA LEU A 11 24.13 -2.55 14.03
C LEU A 11 23.45 -2.78 15.38
N ASN A 12 22.31 -2.13 15.63
CA ASN A 12 21.56 -2.27 16.87
C ASN A 12 20.52 -3.42 16.84
N GLY A 13 20.41 -4.16 15.73
CA GLY A 13 19.43 -5.25 15.56
C GLY A 13 17.97 -4.81 15.50
N SER A 14 17.68 -3.51 15.49
CA SER A 14 16.33 -2.94 15.47
C SER A 14 15.80 -2.65 14.06
N LEU A 15 16.63 -2.87 13.03
CA LEU A 15 16.23 -2.68 11.64
C LEU A 15 15.06 -3.57 11.24
N TYR A 16 15.10 -4.86 11.61
CA TYR A 16 14.10 -5.83 11.18
C TYR A 16 12.71 -5.55 11.79
N PRO A 17 12.58 -5.29 13.12
CA PRO A 17 11.31 -4.85 13.69
C PRO A 17 10.75 -3.57 13.07
N HIS A 18 11.61 -2.59 12.76
CA HIS A 18 11.19 -1.33 12.17
C HIS A 18 10.68 -1.50 10.72
N LEU A 19 11.39 -2.30 9.91
CA LEU A 19 10.93 -2.64 8.55
C LEU A 19 9.60 -3.38 8.57
N MET A 20 9.42 -4.34 9.50
CA MET A 20 8.16 -5.04 9.68
C MET A 20 7.02 -4.10 10.09
N GLU A 21 7.27 -3.15 11.00
CA GLU A 21 6.27 -2.17 11.42
C GLU A 21 5.83 -1.27 10.26
N VAL A 22 6.78 -0.82 9.43
CA VAL A 22 6.51 -0.02 8.23
C VAL A 22 5.73 -0.83 7.20
N GLU A 23 6.12 -2.08 6.95
CA GLU A 23 5.42 -3.00 6.03
C GLU A 23 3.98 -3.25 6.50
N GLN A 24 3.80 -3.57 7.78
CA GLN A 24 2.47 -3.80 8.36
C GLN A 24 1.59 -2.53 8.28
N THR A 25 2.19 -1.37 8.50
CA THR A 25 1.50 -0.07 8.39
C THR A 25 1.09 0.20 6.94
N ALA A 26 1.98 -0.05 5.99
CA ALA A 26 1.72 0.12 4.56
C ALA A 26 0.60 -0.84 4.10
N GLU A 27 0.62 -2.10 4.52
CA GLU A 27 -0.39 -3.10 4.17
C GLU A 27 -1.76 -2.74 4.75
N ASN A 28 -1.82 -2.36 6.04
CA ASN A 28 -3.07 -1.92 6.67
C ASN A 28 -3.67 -0.71 5.96
N ARG A 29 -2.84 0.28 5.59
CA ARG A 29 -3.30 1.46 4.85
C ARG A 29 -3.76 1.11 3.44
N MET A 30 -3.06 0.21 2.76
CA MET A 30 -3.45 -0.25 1.43
C MET A 30 -4.82 -0.93 1.48
N GLN A 31 -5.05 -1.83 2.45
CA GLN A 31 -6.33 -2.50 2.64
C GLN A 31 -7.47 -1.51 2.96
N GLN A 32 -7.23 -0.55 3.85
CA GLN A 32 -8.22 0.49 4.18
C GLN A 32 -8.56 1.36 2.97
N THR A 33 -7.55 1.79 2.22
CA THR A 33 -7.73 2.63 1.03
C THR A 33 -8.49 1.88 -0.06
N MET A 34 -8.11 0.62 -0.32
CA MET A 34 -8.83 -0.24 -1.27
C MET A 34 -10.29 -0.44 -0.86
N ALA A 35 -10.57 -0.68 0.42
CA ALA A 35 -11.95 -0.83 0.92
C ALA A 35 -12.78 0.45 0.75
N GLN A 36 -12.16 1.62 1.00
CA GLN A 36 -12.82 2.92 0.79
C GLN A 36 -13.10 3.19 -0.69
N LEU A 37 -12.14 2.90 -1.56
CA LEU A 37 -12.27 3.08 -3.00
C LEU A 37 -13.34 2.15 -3.60
N LEU A 38 -13.37 0.89 -3.16
CA LEU A 38 -14.40 -0.08 -3.56
C LEU A 38 -15.81 0.33 -3.08
N LYS A 39 -15.91 0.97 -1.90
CA LYS A 39 -17.19 1.51 -1.40
C LYS A 39 -17.69 2.66 -2.26
N GLN A 40 -16.80 3.51 -2.77
CA GLN A 40 -17.15 4.64 -3.64
C GLN A 40 -17.41 4.21 -5.09
N THR A 41 -16.64 3.23 -5.57
CA THR A 41 -16.70 2.73 -6.94
C THR A 41 -16.75 1.20 -6.92
N PRO A 42 -17.95 0.60 -6.79
CA PRO A 42 -18.08 -0.85 -6.75
C PRO A 42 -17.56 -1.46 -8.04
N ALA A 43 -16.86 -2.59 -7.92
CA ALA A 43 -16.29 -3.27 -9.07
C ALA A 43 -17.41 -3.79 -10.00
N PRO A 44 -17.21 -3.72 -11.33
CA PRO A 44 -18.18 -4.28 -12.27
C PRO A 44 -18.28 -5.80 -12.08
N ASP A 45 -19.39 -6.39 -12.52
CA ASP A 45 -19.61 -7.82 -12.34
C ASP A 45 -18.53 -8.63 -13.07
N LYS A 46 -17.87 -9.52 -12.33
CA LYS A 46 -16.71 -10.27 -12.81
C LYS A 46 -17.09 -11.32 -13.85
N GLU A 47 -18.28 -11.91 -13.73
CA GLU A 47 -18.73 -12.98 -14.63
C GLU A 47 -19.11 -12.44 -16.01
N SER A 48 -19.81 -11.30 -16.05
CA SER A 48 -20.21 -10.66 -17.32
C SER A 48 -19.14 -9.73 -17.90
N GLN A 49 -18.28 -9.12 -17.06
CA GLN A 49 -17.37 -8.05 -17.47
C GLN A 49 -15.94 -8.25 -16.92
N GLN A 50 -15.39 -9.45 -17.09
CA GLN A 50 -14.08 -9.83 -16.55
C GLN A 50 -12.95 -8.82 -16.87
N MET A 51 -12.84 -8.34 -18.12
CA MET A 51 -11.79 -7.40 -18.49
C MET A 51 -11.98 -6.02 -17.85
N ALA A 52 -13.22 -5.53 -17.74
CA ALA A 52 -13.51 -4.28 -17.04
C ALA A 52 -13.26 -4.43 -15.53
N TRP A 53 -13.55 -5.60 -14.95
CA TRP A 53 -13.21 -5.89 -13.55
C TRP A 53 -11.70 -5.83 -13.31
N VAL A 54 -10.90 -6.46 -14.18
CA VAL A 54 -9.43 -6.42 -14.07
C VAL A 54 -8.92 -4.98 -14.22
N GLN A 55 -9.41 -4.23 -15.21
CA GLN A 55 -9.03 -2.83 -15.41
C GLN A 55 -9.40 -1.98 -14.19
N HIS A 56 -10.60 -2.15 -13.65
CA HIS A 56 -11.09 -1.43 -12.47
C HIS A 56 -10.23 -1.72 -11.25
N MET A 57 -9.98 -3.00 -10.95
CA MET A 57 -9.17 -3.41 -9.82
C MET A 57 -7.73 -2.93 -9.94
N ASN A 58 -7.14 -2.96 -11.14
CA ASN A 58 -5.80 -2.44 -11.38
C ASN A 58 -5.73 -0.92 -11.21
N SER A 59 -6.73 -0.20 -11.70
CA SER A 59 -6.82 1.25 -11.50
C SER A 59 -6.96 1.62 -10.03
N LEU A 60 -7.81 0.90 -9.29
CA LEU A 60 -7.97 1.13 -7.85
C LEU A 60 -6.70 0.81 -7.07
N LYS A 61 -6.01 -0.28 -7.42
CA LYS A 61 -4.73 -0.63 -6.83
C LYS A 61 -3.68 0.45 -7.08
N ALA A 62 -3.57 0.96 -8.30
CA ALA A 62 -2.65 2.04 -8.62
C ALA A 62 -2.94 3.32 -7.82
N GLN A 63 -4.22 3.69 -7.66
CA GLN A 63 -4.63 4.82 -6.82
C GLN A 63 -4.28 4.61 -5.35
N ALA A 64 -4.51 3.40 -4.82
CA ALA A 64 -4.17 3.07 -3.44
C ALA A 64 -2.64 3.09 -3.21
N GLU A 65 -1.86 2.55 -4.15
CA GLU A 65 -0.39 2.58 -4.10
C GLU A 65 0.15 4.01 -4.12
N GLU A 66 -0.38 4.88 -4.97
CA GLU A 66 0.03 6.29 -5.03
C GLU A 66 -0.25 7.02 -3.71
N LEU A 67 -1.41 6.79 -3.10
CA LEU A 67 -1.77 7.38 -1.81
C LEU A 67 -0.85 6.88 -0.68
N VAL A 68 -0.64 5.57 -0.58
CA VAL A 68 0.23 4.98 0.45
C VAL A 68 1.68 5.45 0.29
N LEU A 69 2.20 5.51 -0.93
CA LEU A 69 3.55 6.02 -1.20
C LEU A 69 3.69 7.49 -0.81
N THR A 70 2.69 8.31 -1.16
CA THR A 70 2.66 9.72 -0.77
C THR A 70 2.72 9.85 0.75
N GLU A 71 1.89 9.10 1.48
CA GLU A 71 1.87 9.15 2.95
C GLU A 71 3.17 8.65 3.60
N LEU A 72 3.79 7.59 3.07
CA LEU A 72 5.04 7.04 3.59
C LEU A 72 6.27 7.91 3.30
N ILE A 73 6.27 8.65 2.18
CA ILE A 73 7.37 9.56 1.82
C ILE A 73 7.30 10.86 2.67
N TYR A 74 6.10 11.31 3.02
CA TYR A 74 5.88 12.51 3.82
C TYR A 74 5.78 12.25 5.33
N SER A 75 5.91 10.99 5.78
CA SER A 75 5.97 10.59 7.20
C SER A 75 7.38 10.61 7.80
#